data_AF-A0A6P7T3F5-F1
#
_entry.id   AF-A0A6P7T3F5-F1
#
_cell.length_a   1.000
_cell.length_b   1.000
_cell.length_c   1.000
_cell.angle_alpha   90.00
_cell.angle_beta   90.00
_cell.angle_gamma   90.00
#
_symmetry.space_group_name_H-M   'P 1'
#
loop_
_entity.id
_entity.type
_entity.pdbx_description
1 polymer ?
#
loop_
_entity_poly.entity_id
_entity_poly.type
_entity_poly.pdbx_seq_one_letter_code
_entity_poly.pdbx_strand_id
1 'polypeptide(L)'
;MKIGSSIMLLRNLDAHSLCNGTGFVAKAIMRHQLEATIVTGNMMCENVFIPRIPLISYDLPFQFKRLQFRVKLSFAMSINKAQGQSLKVVGLNLLQPCFSPGQLYDGCSRVGDEENLYILSDKLERHSI
;
A
#
# COMPACT_ATOMS: atom_id res chain seq x y z
N MET A 1 -7.91 4.48 11.51
CA MET A 1 -8.35 3.27 10.78
C MET A 1 -9.74 2.91 11.27
N LYS A 2 -10.66 2.55 10.37
CA LYS A 2 -12.01 2.09 10.69
C LYS A 2 -12.25 0.73 10.05
N ILE A 3 -13.30 0.03 10.48
CA ILE A 3 -13.78 -1.17 9.78
C ILE A 3 -14.12 -0.80 8.33
N GLY A 4 -13.81 -1.68 7.39
CA GLY A 4 -13.94 -1.47 5.94
C GLY A 4 -12.79 -0.71 5.29
N SER A 5 -11.81 -0.20 6.06
CA SER A 5 -10.67 0.52 5.47
C SER A 5 -9.74 -0.42 4.70
N SER A 6 -9.30 -0.01 3.52
CA SER A 6 -8.20 -0.66 2.80
C SER A 6 -6.88 -0.37 3.51
N ILE A 7 -6.12 -1.43 3.82
CA ILE A 7 -4.85 -1.38 4.52
C ILE A 7 -3.81 -2.25 3.82
N MET A 8 -2.54 -1.97 4.09
CA MET A 8 -1.41 -2.71 3.54
C MET A 8 -0.41 -3.02 4.64
N LEU A 9 0.12 -4.25 4.65
CA LEU A 9 1.15 -4.68 5.59
C LEU A 9 2.51 -4.09 5.21
N LEU A 10 3.25 -3.63 6.23
CA LEU A 10 4.52 -2.90 6.06
C LEU A 10 5.76 -3.78 6.22
N ARG A 11 5.63 -4.98 6.80
CA ARG A 11 6.72 -5.94 7.00
C ARG A 11 6.19 -7.36 6.89
N ASN A 12 7.05 -8.27 6.46
CA ASN A 12 6.76 -9.69 6.45
C ASN A 12 6.48 -10.16 7.88
N LEU A 13 5.38 -10.89 8.06
CA LEU A 13 5.01 -11.58 9.29
C LEU A 13 5.04 -13.10 9.10
N ASP A 14 4.65 -13.54 7.91
CA ASP A 14 4.63 -14.94 7.49
C ASP A 14 5.00 -14.99 6.00
N ALA A 15 5.75 -16.03 5.61
CA ALA A 15 6.26 -16.18 4.26
C ALA A 15 5.19 -16.62 3.26
N HIS A 16 4.07 -17.20 3.72
CA HIS A 16 3.02 -17.71 2.85
C HIS A 16 1.95 -16.68 2.52
N SER A 17 1.44 -15.95 3.52
CA SER A 17 0.24 -15.10 3.35
C SER A 17 0.41 -13.64 3.80
N LEU A 18 1.33 -13.36 4.72
CA LEU A 18 1.48 -12.04 5.37
C LEU A 18 2.81 -11.36 4.99
N CYS A 19 2.97 -11.09 3.71
CA CYS A 19 4.13 -10.40 3.15
C CYS A 19 3.96 -8.87 3.12
N ASN A 20 5.08 -8.17 3.07
CA ASN A 20 5.12 -6.72 2.88
C ASN A 20 4.44 -6.37 1.54
N GLY A 21 3.47 -5.47 1.59
CA GLY A 21 2.70 -5.09 0.41
C GLY A 21 1.37 -5.84 0.26
N THR A 22 1.12 -6.92 1.01
CA THR A 22 -0.21 -7.57 0.99
C THR A 22 -1.27 -6.55 1.40
N GLY A 23 -2.32 -6.44 0.58
CA GLY A 23 -3.48 -5.60 0.79
C GLY A 23 -4.56 -6.36 1.56
N PHE A 24 -5.23 -5.66 2.47
CA PHE A 24 -6.33 -6.19 3.27
C PHE A 24 -7.47 -5.19 3.39
N VAL A 25 -8.65 -5.68 3.74
CA VAL A 25 -9.76 -4.87 4.23
C VAL A 25 -9.93 -5.14 5.73
N ALA A 26 -9.91 -4.08 6.54
CA ALA A 26 -10.06 -4.21 7.99
C ALA A 26 -11.48 -4.68 8.35
N LYS A 27 -11.61 -5.78 9.08
CA LYS A 27 -12.91 -6.37 9.46
C LYS A 27 -13.28 -6.08 10.91
N ALA A 28 -12.33 -6.23 11.84
CA ALA A 28 -12.52 -5.88 13.24
C ALA A 28 -11.23 -5.34 13.86
N ILE A 29 -11.34 -4.31 14.70
CA ILE A 29 -10.20 -3.68 15.37
C ILE A 29 -10.33 -3.92 16.86
N MET A 30 -9.46 -4.77 17.40
CA MET A 30 -9.41 -5.10 18.83
C MET A 30 -8.19 -4.44 19.48
N ARG A 31 -8.08 -4.53 20.81
CA ARG A 31 -6.98 -3.92 21.56
C ARG A 31 -5.61 -4.43 21.09
N HIS A 32 -5.48 -5.73 20.84
CA HIS A 32 -4.19 -6.39 20.55
C HIS A 32 -4.14 -7.07 19.18
N GLN A 33 -5.27 -7.21 18.49
CA GLN A 33 -5.39 -7.89 17.21
C GLN A 33 -6.21 -7.06 16.23
N LEU A 34 -5.89 -7.23 14.95
CA LEU A 34 -6.62 -6.67 13.84
C LEU A 34 -7.07 -7.84 12.96
N GLU A 35 -8.38 -8.06 12.86
CA GLU A 35 -8.93 -9.01 11.90
C GLU A 35 -9.06 -8.30 10.55
N ALA A 36 -8.53 -8.90 9.50
CA ALA A 36 -8.59 -8.35 8.15
C ALA A 36 -8.72 -9.46 7.10
N THR A 37 -9.34 -9.14 5.97
CA THR A 37 -9.50 -10.07 4.85
C THR A 37 -8.49 -9.73 3.76
N ILE A 38 -7.76 -10.72 3.24
CA ILE A 38 -6.77 -10.54 2.16
C ILE A 38 -7.50 -10.19 0.86
N VAL A 39 -7.05 -9.14 0.18
CA VAL A 39 -7.60 -8.71 -1.12
C VAL A 39 -6.61 -8.78 -2.29
N THR A 40 -5.37 -9.19 -2.02
CA THR A 40 -4.31 -9.29 -3.05
C THR A 40 -3.57 -10.61 -2.93
N GLY A 41 -3.20 -11.20 -4.07
CA GLY A 41 -2.35 -12.40 -4.13
C GLY A 41 -3.14 -13.71 -4.03
N ASN A 42 -2.43 -14.82 -3.86
CA ASN A 42 -2.99 -16.17 -3.99
C ASN A 42 -3.94 -16.56 -2.85
N MET A 43 -3.79 -15.95 -1.67
CA MET A 43 -4.60 -16.23 -0.47
C MET A 43 -5.79 -15.26 -0.34
N MET A 44 -6.30 -14.75 -1.47
CA MET A 44 -7.41 -13.79 -1.49
C MET A 44 -8.65 -14.39 -0.81
N CYS A 45 -9.44 -13.53 -0.16
CA CYS A 45 -10.64 -13.86 0.61
C CYS A 45 -10.41 -14.59 1.94
N GLU A 46 -9.16 -14.88 2.33
CA GLU A 46 -8.88 -15.42 3.65
C GLU A 46 -8.90 -14.36 4.74
N ASN A 47 -9.40 -14.73 5.92
CA ASN A 47 -9.36 -13.90 7.11
C ASN A 47 -8.10 -14.18 7.91
N VAL A 48 -7.40 -13.12 8.30
CA VAL A 48 -6.16 -13.18 9.07
C VAL A 48 -6.22 -12.28 10.29
N PHE A 49 -5.42 -12.62 11.30
CA PHE A 49 -5.24 -11.82 12.50
C PHE A 49 -3.83 -11.21 12.52
N ILE A 50 -3.77 -9.89 12.50
CA ILE A 50 -2.50 -9.13 12.55
C ILE A 50 -2.27 -8.68 13.99
N PRO A 51 -1.20 -9.15 14.67
CA PRO A 51 -0.87 -8.71 16.02
C PRO A 51 -0.19 -7.33 16.04
N ARG A 52 -0.17 -6.70 17.22
CA ARG A 52 0.71 -5.55 17.46
C ARG A 52 2.16 -6.01 17.65
N ILE A 53 3.09 -5.34 16.97
CA ILE A 53 4.51 -5.67 17.00
C ILE A 53 5.28 -4.45 17.53
N PRO A 54 6.29 -4.66 18.38
CA PRO A 54 7.13 -3.57 18.83
C PRO A 54 7.88 -2.91 17.67
N LEU A 55 7.85 -1.59 17.66
CA LEU A 55 8.75 -0.72 16.93
C LEU A 55 9.75 -0.18 17.95
N ILE A 56 11.01 -0.55 17.77
CA ILE A 56 12.12 -0.08 18.59
C ILE A 56 12.88 0.94 17.73
N SER A 57 13.06 2.15 18.27
CA SER A 57 13.90 3.18 17.66
C SER A 57 15.29 3.11 18.26
N TYR A 58 16.32 3.06 17.42
CA TYR A 58 17.72 3.07 17.85
C TYR A 58 18.40 4.43 17.67
N ASP A 59 17.75 5.37 16.97
CA ASP A 59 18.31 6.68 16.62
C ASP A 59 18.05 7.77 17.68
N LEU A 60 17.56 7.39 18.86
CA LEU A 60 17.24 8.31 19.95
C LEU A 60 18.21 8.11 21.12
N PRO A 61 18.53 9.15 21.92
CA PRO A 61 19.40 9.03 23.09
C PRO A 61 18.79 8.16 24.22
N PHE A 62 17.60 7.60 24.01
CA PHE A 62 16.92 6.68 24.92
C PHE A 62 16.23 5.56 24.12
N GLN A 63 16.01 4.42 24.76
CA GLN A 63 15.28 3.32 24.15
C GLN A 63 13.78 3.65 24.07
N PHE A 64 13.28 3.87 22.85
CA PHE A 64 11.86 4.06 22.60
C PHE A 64 11.24 2.81 21.97
N LYS A 65 10.23 2.24 22.64
CA LYS A 65 9.47 1.07 22.16
C LYS A 65 7.98 1.42 22.05
N ARG A 66 7.43 1.27 20.84
CA ARG A 66 5.99 1.45 20.57
C ARG A 66 5.36 0.16 20.06
N LEU A 67 4.29 -0.30 20.70
CA LEU A 67 3.49 -1.43 20.19
C LEU A 67 2.46 -0.93 19.17
N GLN A 68 2.57 -1.37 17.92
CA GLN A 68 1.68 -0.95 16.84
C GLN A 68 1.37 -2.10 15.88
N PHE A 69 0.20 -2.04 15.24
CA PHE A 69 -0.05 -2.87 14.06
C PHE A 69 0.89 -2.42 12.93
N ARG A 70 1.53 -3.37 12.25
CA ARG A 70 2.47 -3.07 11.16
C ARG A 70 1.75 -2.84 9.83
N VAL A 71 0.69 -2.04 9.84
CA VAL A 71 -0.13 -1.73 8.67
C VAL A 71 -0.22 -0.23 8.43
N LYS A 72 -0.49 0.15 7.18
CA LYS A 72 -0.85 1.52 6.78
C LYS A 72 -2.17 1.52 6.03
N LEU A 73 -2.86 2.66 5.99
CA LEU A 73 -3.99 2.85 5.07
C LEU A 73 -3.48 2.78 3.62
N SER A 74 -4.27 2.20 2.73
CA SER A 74 -3.86 1.85 1.36
C SER A 74 -4.83 2.31 0.28
N PHE A 75 -5.51 3.45 0.49
CA PHE A 75 -6.34 4.08 -0.55
C PHE A 75 -5.49 4.73 -1.65
N ALA A 76 -4.36 5.33 -1.26
CA ALA A 76 -3.37 5.88 -2.17
C ALA A 76 -1.98 5.44 -1.69
N MET A 77 -1.09 5.20 -2.63
CA MET A 77 0.30 4.84 -2.34
C MET A 77 1.24 5.52 -3.32
N SER A 78 2.46 5.79 -2.87
CA SER A 78 3.53 6.25 -3.74
C SER A 78 3.88 5.17 -4.77
N ILE A 79 4.29 5.59 -5.97
CA ILE A 79 4.75 4.70 -7.04
C ILE A 79 5.84 3.73 -6.54
N ASN A 80 6.84 4.23 -5.81
CA ASN A 80 7.91 3.41 -5.22
C ASN A 80 7.38 2.29 -4.30
N LYS A 81 6.19 2.46 -3.71
CA LYS A 81 5.61 1.44 -2.83
C LYS A 81 4.74 0.44 -3.58
N ALA A 82 4.19 0.84 -4.73
CA ALA A 82 3.52 -0.05 -5.67
C ALA A 82 4.50 -0.86 -6.53
N GLN A 83 5.80 -0.51 -6.54
CA GLN A 83 6.82 -1.23 -7.29
C GLN A 83 6.85 -2.72 -6.92
N GLY A 84 6.84 -3.57 -7.95
CA GLY A 84 6.79 -5.03 -7.78
C GLY A 84 5.39 -5.59 -7.47
N GLN A 85 4.35 -4.75 -7.42
CA GLN A 85 2.95 -5.18 -7.34
C GLN A 85 2.29 -5.11 -8.71
N SER A 86 1.32 -5.99 -8.94
CA SER A 86 0.39 -5.92 -10.07
C SER A 86 -1.01 -5.63 -9.53
N LEU A 87 -1.65 -4.60 -10.07
CA LEU A 87 -2.93 -4.07 -9.63
C LEU A 87 -3.95 -4.20 -10.76
N LYS A 88 -5.20 -4.49 -10.40
CA LYS A 88 -6.28 -4.63 -11.40
C LYS A 88 -6.71 -3.29 -12.00
N VAL A 89 -6.72 -2.24 -11.18
CA VAL A 89 -7.12 -0.88 -11.56
C VAL A 89 -6.16 0.09 -10.88
N VAL A 90 -5.68 1.09 -11.62
CA VAL A 90 -4.71 2.08 -11.13
C VAL A 90 -5.17 3.49 -11.50
N GLY A 91 -5.23 4.36 -10.49
CA GLY A 91 -5.32 5.80 -10.68
C GLY A 91 -3.97 6.46 -10.39
N LEU A 92 -3.37 7.12 -11.38
CA LEU A 92 -2.17 7.93 -11.22
C LEU A 92 -2.55 9.39 -11.07
N ASN A 93 -2.17 9.99 -9.93
CA ASN A 93 -2.32 11.42 -9.71
C ASN A 93 -1.01 12.14 -10.05
N LEU A 94 -1.04 12.89 -11.15
CA LEU A 94 0.04 13.70 -11.71
C LEU A 94 -0.24 15.21 -11.61
N LEU A 95 -1.12 15.65 -10.71
CA LEU A 95 -1.27 17.07 -10.38
C LEU A 95 0.05 17.70 -9.89
N GLN A 96 0.97 16.86 -9.40
CA GLN A 96 2.36 17.22 -9.16
C GLN A 96 3.26 16.44 -10.13
N PRO A 97 4.31 17.07 -10.68
CA PRO A 97 5.20 16.42 -11.64
C PRO A 97 5.97 15.26 -11.00
N CYS A 98 6.27 14.24 -11.80
CA CYS A 98 7.19 13.18 -11.39
C CYS A 98 8.59 13.75 -11.16
N PHE A 99 9.23 13.36 -10.06
CA PHE A 99 10.51 13.93 -9.65
C PHE A 99 11.72 13.17 -10.21
N SER A 100 11.55 11.92 -10.66
CA SER A 100 12.65 11.12 -11.20
C SER A 100 12.34 10.49 -12.57
N PRO A 101 13.37 10.27 -13.41
CA PRO A 101 13.23 9.51 -14.65
C PRO A 101 12.63 8.12 -14.36
N GLY A 102 11.71 7.66 -15.20
CA GLY A 102 11.10 6.33 -15.09
C GLY A 102 9.93 6.20 -14.11
N GLN A 103 9.68 7.18 -13.23
CA GLN A 103 8.57 7.08 -12.26
C GLN A 103 7.20 6.93 -12.91
N LEU A 104 6.93 7.68 -13.98
CA LEU A 104 5.66 7.57 -14.70
C LEU A 104 5.49 6.16 -15.27
N TYR A 105 6.54 5.62 -15.89
CA TYR A 105 6.56 4.26 -16.43
C TYR A 105 6.36 3.20 -15.33
N ASP A 106 7.04 3.36 -14.19
CA ASP A 106 6.89 2.47 -13.04
C ASP A 106 5.44 2.45 -12.54
N GLY A 107 4.77 3.60 -12.53
CA GLY A 107 3.35 3.73 -12.19
C GLY A 107 2.44 3.07 -13.21
N CYS A 108 2.59 3.38 -14.50
CA CYS A 108 1.76 2.84 -15.58
C CYS A 108 1.91 1.31 -15.70
N SER A 109 3.12 0.79 -15.50
CA SER A 109 3.41 -0.65 -15.58
C SER A 109 2.82 -1.49 -14.44
N ARG A 110 2.12 -0.87 -13.47
CA ARG A 110 1.47 -1.62 -12.38
C ARG A 110 0.14 -2.24 -12.79
N VAL A 111 -0.44 -1.85 -13.92
CA VAL A 111 -1.69 -2.42 -14.44
C VAL A 111 -1.41 -3.18 -15.73
N GLY A 112 -2.06 -4.35 -15.87
CA GLY A 112 -1.89 -5.22 -17.04
C GLY A 112 -2.78 -4.88 -18.23
N ASP A 113 -3.80 -4.03 -18.01
CA ASP A 113 -4.81 -3.65 -18.98
C ASP A 113 -4.91 -2.12 -19.01
N GLU A 114 -4.77 -1.54 -20.19
CA GLU A 114 -4.78 -0.09 -20.40
C GLU A 114 -6.15 0.53 -20.06
N GLU A 115 -7.25 -0.19 -20.27
CA GLU A 115 -8.60 0.30 -19.92
C GLU A 115 -8.79 0.50 -18.41
N ASN A 116 -7.90 -0.08 -17.62
CA ASN A 116 -7.91 0.02 -16.16
C ASN A 116 -6.88 1.04 -15.63
N LEU A 117 -6.23 1.81 -16.50
CA LEU A 117 -5.32 2.90 -16.16
C LEU A 117 -6.04 4.26 -16.27
N TYR A 118 -6.09 4.98 -15.15
CA TYR A 118 -6.69 6.32 -15.08
C TYR A 118 -5.61 7.33 -14.69
N ILE A 119 -5.37 8.34 -15.52
CA ILE A 119 -4.38 9.38 -15.24
C ILE A 119 -5.10 10.69 -14.98
N LEU A 120 -4.95 11.21 -13.77
CA LEU A 120 -5.36 12.55 -13.40
C LEU A 120 -4.16 13.48 -13.55
N SER A 121 -4.20 14.36 -14.53
CA SER A 121 -3.22 15.43 -14.74
C SER A 121 -3.96 16.76 -14.80
N ASP A 122 -3.28 17.84 -14.43
CA ASP A 122 -3.80 19.16 -14.73
C ASP A 122 -3.91 19.33 -16.25
N LYS A 123 -4.97 20.01 -16.72
CA LYS A 123 -5.04 20.44 -18.12
C LYS A 123 -4.04 21.59 -18.29
N LEU A 124 -2.78 21.28 -18.54
CA LEU A 124 -1.77 22.31 -18.85
C LEU A 124 -1.20 22.09 -20.25
N GLU A 125 -1.59 23.05 -21.08
CA GLU A 125 -1.17 23.49 -22.41
C GLU A 125 -0.39 22.53 -23.31
N ARG A 126 -0.93 22.36 -24.53
CA ARG A 126 -0.23 21.84 -25.71
C ARG A 126 1.06 22.64 -25.92
N HIS A 127 2.18 22.20 -25.36
CA HIS A 127 3.46 22.55 -25.93
C HIS A 127 3.68 21.64 -27.13
N SER A 128 3.31 22.18 -28.29
CA SER A 128 3.76 21.71 -29.60
C SER A 128 5.26 21.48 -29.58
N ILE A 129 5.67 20.25 -29.90
CA ILE A 129 6.96 19.97 -30.52
C ILE A 129 6.64 19.49 -31.92
#